data_AF-A0A7C4X4H4-F1
#
_entry.id   AF-A0A7C4X4H4-F1
#
_cell.length_a   1.000
_cell.length_b   1.000
_cell.length_c   1.000
_cell.angle_alpha   90.00
_cell.angle_beta   90.00
_cell.angle_gamma   90.00
#
_symmetry.space_group_name_H-M   'P 1'
#
loop_
_entity.id
_entity.type
_entity.pdbx_description
1 polymer ?
#
loop_
_entity_poly.entity_id
_entity_poly.type
_entity_poly.pdbx_seq_one_letter_code
_entity_poly.pdbx_strand_id
1 'polypeptide(L)'
;MIERADFQSRLIGWYLREGRDLPWRKTDNPYHIWICEIILQQTRVNQGMPYYFRFIDRFPDVKSLAQATEDEVLAYWQGLGYYSRALNLLKAARQIVREYDGKLPADYNQLLKIKGIGKYTAGAIASMAFNLPHAAIDGNVFRVLSRLFNDLAPIDSSNAYDYYEKILWQIFDPTRPSLFNQAIIELGALVCLPRNPQCSACPVLQHCLAFKNSTQLILPVKNQMLQIKKRFFYYFVLFDNEYIVLRKRSDNDIWKKLYDFPLVEFPQQLENPTEQLKNADWPAPLLLTVRTRVGQPVRHRLTHQELNIWFIRLKVKQLPPTLPPDCIKVPIENIGRWPVPKVIAHYLKKEFGIG
;
A
#
# COMPACT_ATOMS: atom_id res chain seq x y z
N MET A 1 35.21 -9.24 11.89
CA MET A 1 34.40 -8.13 12.44
C MET A 1 34.30 -7.06 11.36
N ILE A 2 33.14 -6.42 11.16
CA ILE A 2 33.00 -5.36 10.14
C ILE A 2 33.73 -4.12 10.63
N GLU A 3 34.66 -3.60 9.82
CA GLU A 3 35.31 -2.32 10.11
C GLU A 3 34.31 -1.19 9.82
N ARG A 4 33.74 -0.61 10.89
CA ARG A 4 32.60 0.31 10.81
C ARG A 4 32.90 1.55 9.95
N ALA A 5 34.07 2.16 10.12
CA ALA A 5 34.44 3.37 9.38
C ALA A 5 34.55 3.12 7.86
N ASP A 6 35.20 2.03 7.46
CA ASP A 6 35.30 1.64 6.05
C ASP A 6 33.92 1.29 5.46
N PHE A 7 33.11 0.50 6.19
CA PHE A 7 31.74 0.17 5.74
C PHE A 7 30.91 1.44 5.49
N GLN A 8 30.89 2.36 6.46
CA GLN A 8 30.12 3.61 6.38
C GLN A 8 30.61 4.47 5.22
N SER A 9 31.93 4.64 5.08
CA SER A 9 32.54 5.42 4.00
C SER A 9 32.17 4.88 2.62
N ARG A 10 32.27 3.55 2.42
CA ARG A 10 31.91 2.90 1.15
C ARG A 10 30.43 3.01 0.82
N LEU A 11 29.56 2.72 1.80
CA LEU A 11 28.12 2.79 1.62
C LEU A 11 27.67 4.21 1.26
N ILE A 12 28.11 5.19 2.04
CA ILE A 12 27.74 6.60 1.83
C ILE A 12 28.36 7.13 0.53
N GLY A 13 29.64 6.84 0.28
CA GLY A 13 30.32 7.26 -0.95
C GLY A 13 29.65 6.71 -2.20
N TRP A 14 29.18 5.46 -2.17
CA TRP A 14 28.36 4.88 -3.24
C TRP A 14 27.02 5.60 -3.38
N TYR A 15 26.29 5.81 -2.29
CA TYR A 15 24.99 6.46 -2.32
C TYR A 15 25.04 7.88 -2.87
N LEU A 16 26.08 8.65 -2.55
CA LEU A 16 26.26 10.00 -3.09
C LEU A 16 26.48 10.04 -4.61
N ARG A 17 26.94 8.93 -5.22
CA ARG A 17 27.15 8.81 -6.68
C ARG A 17 25.97 8.15 -7.40
N GLU A 18 25.44 7.09 -6.83
CA GLU A 18 24.48 6.18 -7.48
C GLU A 18 23.05 6.28 -6.92
N GLY A 19 22.85 7.03 -5.83
CA GLY A 19 21.55 7.21 -5.20
C GLY A 19 20.57 7.88 -6.17
N ARG A 20 19.38 7.31 -6.30
CA ARG A 20 18.36 7.90 -7.19
C ARG A 20 17.97 9.28 -6.70
N ASP A 21 17.87 10.21 -7.65
CA ASP A 21 17.30 11.52 -7.45
C ASP A 21 15.78 11.41 -7.27
N LEU A 22 15.34 11.47 -6.01
CA LEU A 22 13.92 11.34 -5.63
C LEU A 22 13.46 12.61 -4.90
N PRO A 23 12.27 13.16 -5.23
CA PRO A 23 11.82 14.45 -4.68
C PRO A 23 11.80 14.52 -3.16
N TRP A 24 11.35 13.45 -2.50
CA TRP A 24 11.26 13.34 -1.04
C TRP A 24 12.62 13.21 -0.33
N ARG A 25 13.72 13.07 -1.08
CA ARG A 25 15.09 13.09 -0.52
C ARG A 25 15.71 14.49 -0.53
N LYS A 26 15.09 15.43 -1.24
CA LYS A 26 15.53 16.82 -1.37
C LYS A 26 14.81 17.77 -0.42
N THR A 27 14.07 17.22 0.54
CA THR A 27 13.29 17.98 1.51
C THR A 27 13.52 17.42 2.91
N ASP A 28 13.55 18.32 3.88
CA ASP A 28 13.49 18.04 5.32
C ASP A 28 12.07 18.20 5.88
N ASN A 29 11.08 18.49 5.02
CA ASN A 29 9.70 18.68 5.45
C ASN A 29 9.14 17.34 5.98
N PRO A 30 8.82 17.23 7.29
CA PRO A 30 8.40 15.98 7.89
C PRO A 30 7.06 15.49 7.33
N TYR A 31 6.17 16.40 6.89
CA TYR A 31 4.91 16.03 6.25
C TYR A 31 5.16 15.36 4.89
N HIS A 32 6.02 15.93 4.06
CA HIS A 32 6.35 15.36 2.74
C HIS A 32 7.02 14.00 2.87
N ILE A 33 7.97 13.86 3.80
CA ILE A 33 8.62 12.59 4.11
C ILE A 33 7.58 11.58 4.58
N TRP A 34 6.73 11.94 5.54
CA TRP A 34 5.69 11.05 6.07
C TRP A 34 4.73 10.55 4.97
N ILE A 35 4.22 11.45 4.11
CA ILE A 35 3.33 11.06 3.00
C ILE A 35 4.04 10.11 2.04
N CYS A 36 5.29 10.40 1.66
CA CYS A 36 6.09 9.53 0.83
C CYS A 36 6.24 8.13 1.45
N GLU A 37 6.64 8.07 2.72
CA GLU A 37 6.86 6.81 3.43
C GLU A 37 5.61 5.94 3.44
N ILE A 38 4.44 6.53 3.68
CA ILE A 38 3.18 5.77 3.64
C ILE A 38 2.80 5.36 2.21
N ILE A 39 3.02 6.22 1.21
CA ILE A 39 2.75 5.87 -0.20
C ILE A 39 3.63 4.72 -0.68
N LEU A 40 4.91 4.71 -0.32
CA LEU A 40 5.88 3.71 -0.78
C LEU A 40 5.83 2.37 -0.02
N GLN A 41 5.08 2.28 1.09
CA GLN A 41 4.82 0.99 1.74
C GLN A 41 4.23 -0.02 0.73
N GLN A 42 4.97 -1.10 0.48
CA GLN A 42 4.59 -2.16 -0.46
C GLN A 42 4.25 -1.63 -1.88
N THR A 43 4.80 -0.47 -2.25
CA THR A 43 4.54 0.19 -3.54
C THR A 43 5.88 0.57 -4.18
N ARG A 44 6.07 0.28 -5.46
CA ARG A 44 7.31 0.62 -6.16
C ARG A 44 7.40 2.13 -6.38
N VAL A 45 8.61 2.68 -6.35
CA VAL A 45 8.89 4.11 -6.53
C VAL A 45 8.23 4.69 -7.78
N ASN A 46 8.38 4.03 -8.93
CA ASN A 46 7.81 4.49 -10.20
C ASN A 46 6.27 4.54 -10.20
N GLN A 47 5.62 3.64 -9.44
CA GLN A 47 4.17 3.63 -9.29
C GLN A 47 3.71 4.66 -8.25
N GLY A 48 4.46 4.85 -7.16
CA GLY A 48 4.10 5.77 -6.08
C GLY A 48 4.35 7.24 -6.41
N MET A 49 5.34 7.55 -7.24
CA MET A 49 5.76 8.93 -7.52
C MET A 49 4.65 9.83 -8.09
N PRO A 50 3.85 9.42 -9.10
CA PRO A 50 2.72 10.24 -9.56
C PRO A 50 1.66 10.47 -8.48
N TYR A 51 1.46 9.49 -7.60
CA TYR A 51 0.51 9.60 -6.49
C TYR A 51 1.03 10.55 -5.42
N TYR A 52 2.32 10.50 -5.11
CA TYR A 52 2.96 11.43 -4.19
C TYR A 52 2.73 12.87 -4.63
N PHE A 53 3.08 13.21 -5.88
CA PHE A 53 2.89 14.57 -6.39
C PHE A 53 1.42 15.01 -6.37
N ARG A 54 0.51 14.18 -6.89
CA ARG A 54 -0.93 14.50 -6.88
C ARG A 54 -1.48 14.66 -5.45
N PHE A 55 -1.00 13.87 -4.50
CA PHE A 55 -1.49 13.89 -3.13
C PHE A 55 -1.02 15.13 -2.37
N ILE A 56 0.27 15.49 -2.47
CA ILE A 56 0.81 16.69 -1.81
C ILE A 56 0.36 17.99 -2.49
N ASP A 57 0.06 17.96 -3.79
CA ASP A 57 -0.53 19.11 -4.49
C ASP A 57 -1.92 19.43 -3.93
N ARG A 58 -2.76 18.40 -3.75
CA ARG A 58 -4.09 18.56 -3.16
C ARG A 58 -4.05 18.84 -1.67
N PHE A 59 -3.18 18.15 -0.94
CA PHE A 59 -3.03 18.25 0.51
C PHE A 59 -1.59 18.70 0.81
N PRO A 60 -1.27 20.00 0.74
CA PRO A 60 0.10 20.48 0.91
C PRO A 60 0.62 20.41 2.35
N ASP A 61 -0.26 20.22 3.33
CA ASP A 61 0.10 20.16 4.74
C ASP A 61 -0.81 19.24 5.56
N VAL A 62 -0.48 19.07 6.85
CA VAL A 62 -1.26 18.26 7.78
C VAL A 62 -2.69 18.81 7.95
N LYS A 63 -2.87 20.13 7.93
CA LYS A 63 -4.16 20.79 8.21
C LYS A 63 -5.16 20.54 7.07
N SER A 64 -4.74 20.74 5.83
CA SER A 64 -5.50 20.45 4.62
C SER A 64 -5.88 18.97 4.53
N LEU A 65 -4.96 18.05 4.83
CA LEU A 65 -5.28 16.62 4.92
C LEU A 65 -6.30 16.33 6.03
N ALA A 66 -6.13 16.92 7.21
CA ALA A 66 -7.02 16.67 8.36
C ALA A 66 -8.48 17.13 8.11
N GLN A 67 -8.65 18.20 7.34
CA GLN A 67 -9.96 18.77 6.95
C GLN A 67 -10.66 17.97 5.84
N ALA A 68 -9.94 17.12 5.11
CA ALA A 68 -10.49 16.34 4.01
C ALA A 68 -11.52 15.31 4.48
N THR A 69 -12.43 14.93 3.57
CA THR A 69 -13.39 13.83 3.79
C THR A 69 -12.73 12.48 3.53
N GLU A 70 -13.29 11.38 4.08
CA GLU A 70 -12.78 10.02 3.79
C GLU A 70 -12.81 9.73 2.28
N ASP A 71 -13.93 10.07 1.62
CA ASP A 71 -14.14 9.78 0.21
C ASP A 71 -13.17 10.56 -0.69
N GLU A 72 -12.87 11.83 -0.35
CA GLU A 72 -11.88 12.63 -1.07
C GLU A 72 -10.47 12.04 -0.97
N VAL A 73 -10.02 11.71 0.25
CA VAL A 73 -8.70 11.09 0.46
C VAL A 73 -8.60 9.75 -0.31
N LEU A 74 -9.67 8.96 -0.31
CA LEU A 74 -9.73 7.70 -1.04
C LEU A 74 -9.71 7.89 -2.56
N ALA A 75 -10.32 8.96 -3.09
CA ALA A 75 -10.27 9.30 -4.51
C ALA A 75 -8.83 9.63 -4.95
N TYR A 76 -8.11 10.43 -4.17
CA TYR A 76 -6.69 10.73 -4.43
C TYR A 76 -5.76 9.52 -4.21
N TRP A 77 -6.20 8.50 -3.47
CA TRP A 77 -5.50 7.22 -3.27
C TRP A 77 -5.89 6.12 -4.28
N GLN A 78 -6.96 6.33 -5.06
CA GLN A 78 -7.54 5.32 -5.95
C GLN A 78 -6.52 4.77 -6.93
N GLY A 79 -6.34 3.44 -6.90
CA GLY A 79 -5.41 2.72 -7.76
C GLY A 79 -4.08 2.36 -7.08
N LEU A 80 -3.74 2.97 -5.95
CA LEU A 80 -2.51 2.67 -5.20
C LEU A 80 -2.60 1.37 -4.37
N GLY A 81 -3.82 0.94 -4.03
CA GLY A 81 -4.08 -0.23 -3.19
C GLY A 81 -3.79 0.02 -1.70
N TYR A 82 -4.09 -0.97 -0.86
CA TYR A 82 -3.96 -0.89 0.60
C TYR A 82 -4.61 0.39 1.19
N TYR A 83 -5.89 0.58 0.89
CA TYR A 83 -6.65 1.80 1.22
C TYR A 83 -6.74 2.14 2.70
N SER A 84 -6.52 1.16 3.58
CA SER A 84 -6.38 1.40 5.02
C SER A 84 -5.24 2.38 5.34
N ARG A 85 -4.18 2.45 4.50
CA ARG A 85 -3.11 3.44 4.63
C ARG A 85 -3.63 4.86 4.50
N ALA A 86 -4.45 5.15 3.48
CA ALA A 86 -5.05 6.47 3.27
C ALA A 86 -5.97 6.88 4.43
N LEU A 87 -6.81 5.94 4.90
CA LEU A 87 -7.69 6.19 6.04
C LEU A 87 -6.91 6.39 7.35
N ASN A 88 -5.79 5.69 7.53
CA ASN A 88 -4.92 5.87 8.68
C ASN A 88 -4.16 7.21 8.59
N LEU A 89 -3.71 7.63 7.40
CA LEU A 89 -3.14 8.97 7.17
C LEU A 89 -4.11 10.06 7.58
N LEU A 90 -5.38 9.99 7.15
CA LEU A 90 -6.39 10.98 7.53
C LEU A 90 -6.62 11.02 9.04
N LYS A 91 -6.72 9.86 9.69
CA LYS A 91 -6.86 9.76 11.16
C LYS A 91 -5.64 10.35 11.88
N ALA A 92 -4.45 10.05 11.40
CA ALA A 92 -3.19 10.56 11.93
C ALA A 92 -3.08 12.07 11.73
N ALA A 93 -3.45 12.61 10.57
CA ALA A 93 -3.44 14.04 10.32
C ALA A 93 -4.34 14.79 11.30
N ARG A 94 -5.55 14.27 11.54
CA ARG A 94 -6.47 14.80 12.56
C ARG A 94 -5.89 14.69 13.97
N GLN A 95 -5.21 13.58 14.29
CA GLN A 95 -4.49 13.44 15.56
C GLN A 95 -3.40 14.52 15.71
N ILE A 96 -2.57 14.71 14.67
CA ILE A 96 -1.48 15.69 14.65
C ILE A 96 -2.01 17.12 14.85
N VAL A 97 -3.12 17.48 14.21
CA VAL A 97 -3.75 18.79 14.43
C VAL A 97 -4.17 18.98 15.89
N ARG A 98 -4.81 17.98 16.49
CA ARG A 98 -5.34 18.10 17.86
C ARG A 98 -4.28 18.04 18.96
N GLU A 99 -3.31 17.14 18.81
CA GLU A 99 -2.38 16.75 19.89
C GLU A 99 -1.00 17.39 19.72
N TYR A 100 -0.66 17.87 18.51
CA TYR A 100 0.68 18.37 18.17
C TYR A 100 0.64 19.69 17.36
N ASP A 101 -0.45 20.46 17.48
CA ASP A 101 -0.64 21.77 16.81
C ASP A 101 -0.38 21.74 15.29
N GLY A 102 -0.73 20.61 14.65
CA GLY A 102 -0.57 20.44 13.21
C GLY A 102 0.88 20.19 12.74
N LYS A 103 1.81 19.93 13.67
CA LYS A 103 3.23 19.66 13.36
C LYS A 103 3.62 18.26 13.79
N LEU A 104 4.35 17.54 12.94
CA LEU A 104 4.97 16.28 13.32
C LEU A 104 6.06 16.56 14.39
N PRO A 105 6.08 15.84 15.52
CA PRO A 105 7.04 16.09 16.58
C PRO A 105 8.45 15.64 16.18
N ALA A 106 9.46 16.44 16.55
CA ALA A 106 10.87 16.10 16.43
C ALA A 106 11.33 15.16 17.56
N ASP A 107 10.56 14.09 17.82
CA ASP A 107 10.85 13.09 18.85
C ASP A 107 10.32 11.72 18.39
N TYR A 108 11.19 10.71 18.42
CA TYR A 108 10.87 9.36 17.95
C TYR A 108 9.73 8.69 18.76
N ASN A 109 9.73 8.87 20.08
CA ASN A 109 8.72 8.26 20.95
C ASN A 109 7.34 8.91 20.77
N GLN A 110 7.29 10.21 20.49
CA GLN A 110 6.06 10.91 20.14
C GLN A 110 5.58 10.52 18.74
N LEU A 111 6.48 10.38 17.76
CA LEU A 111 6.14 9.88 16.42
C LEU A 111 5.47 8.50 16.48
N LEU A 112 5.96 7.60 17.33
CA LEU A 112 5.37 6.26 17.54
C LEU A 112 3.94 6.28 18.12
N LYS A 113 3.53 7.35 18.80
CA LYS A 113 2.16 7.48 19.34
C LYS A 113 1.15 7.90 18.27
N ILE A 114 1.61 8.34 17.10
CA ILE A 114 0.75 8.76 16.00
C ILE A 114 0.25 7.53 15.24
N LYS A 115 -1.07 7.44 15.07
CA LYS A 115 -1.70 6.28 14.42
C LYS A 115 -1.13 6.02 13.03
N GLY A 116 -0.71 4.78 12.77
CA GLY A 116 -0.16 4.39 11.47
C GLY A 116 1.31 4.74 11.25
N ILE A 117 1.96 5.40 12.21
CA ILE A 117 3.43 5.56 12.24
C ILE A 117 4.01 4.42 13.09
N GLY A 118 4.59 3.42 12.44
CA GLY A 118 5.34 2.34 13.10
C GLY A 118 6.83 2.67 13.24
N LYS A 119 7.61 1.77 13.85
CA LYS A 119 9.06 1.95 14.10
C LYS A 119 9.85 2.38 12.87
N TYR A 120 9.63 1.72 11.73
CA TYR A 120 10.23 2.09 10.45
C TYR A 120 9.95 3.56 10.08
N THR A 121 8.68 3.95 10.03
CA THR A 121 8.27 5.30 9.60
C THR A 121 8.69 6.36 10.61
N ALA A 122 8.63 6.06 11.91
CA ALA A 122 9.17 6.93 12.95
C ALA A 122 10.67 7.15 12.77
N GLY A 123 11.44 6.09 12.50
CA GLY A 123 12.88 6.18 12.25
C GLY A 123 13.21 6.94 10.96
N ALA A 124 12.42 6.73 9.90
CA ALA A 124 12.55 7.46 8.65
C ALA A 124 12.30 8.97 8.86
N ILE A 125 11.19 9.36 9.50
CA ILE A 125 10.89 10.77 9.78
C ILE A 125 11.94 11.38 10.73
N ALA A 126 12.25 10.70 11.84
CA ALA A 126 13.19 11.18 12.84
C ALA A 126 14.58 11.44 12.24
N SER A 127 15.08 10.52 11.41
CA SER A 127 16.38 10.68 10.77
C SER A 127 16.34 11.65 9.59
N MET A 128 15.37 11.54 8.68
CA MET A 128 15.38 12.31 7.42
C MET A 128 14.92 13.76 7.59
N ALA A 129 13.94 14.02 8.45
CA ALA A 129 13.42 15.36 8.70
C ALA A 129 14.16 16.10 9.82
N PHE A 130 14.55 15.36 10.86
CA PHE A 130 15.07 15.96 12.10
C PHE A 130 16.53 15.58 12.41
N ASN A 131 17.17 14.80 11.54
CA ASN A 131 18.55 14.33 11.70
C ASN A 131 18.82 13.62 13.05
N LEU A 132 17.80 12.99 13.62
CA LEU A 132 17.91 12.24 14.87
C LEU A 132 18.47 10.84 14.60
N PRO A 133 19.29 10.27 15.52
CA PRO A 133 20.01 9.01 15.30
C PRO A 133 19.12 7.77 15.51
N HIS A 134 18.05 7.66 14.71
CA HIS A 134 17.14 6.51 14.73
C HIS A 134 17.22 5.70 13.44
N ALA A 135 17.18 4.38 13.59
CA ALA A 135 17.21 3.43 12.50
C ALA A 135 15.88 3.41 11.72
N ALA A 136 15.96 3.33 10.39
CA ALA A 136 14.79 3.09 9.52
C ALA A 136 14.93 1.73 8.81
N ILE A 137 14.33 0.68 9.38
CA ILE A 137 14.46 -0.70 8.87
C ILE A 137 13.20 -1.12 8.10
N ASP A 138 13.29 -1.14 6.77
CA ASP A 138 12.26 -1.72 5.89
C ASP A 138 12.64 -3.13 5.41
N GLY A 139 11.84 -3.71 4.51
CA GLY A 139 12.14 -5.00 3.90
C GLY A 139 13.44 -5.04 3.07
N ASN A 140 13.94 -3.89 2.62
CA ASN A 140 15.24 -3.79 1.96
C ASN A 140 16.37 -3.90 2.98
N VAL A 141 16.27 -3.15 4.07
CA VAL A 141 17.27 -3.17 5.16
C VAL A 141 17.30 -4.52 5.86
N PHE A 142 16.15 -5.12 6.18
CA PHE A 142 16.12 -6.50 6.70
C PHE A 142 16.94 -7.45 5.84
N ARG A 143 16.70 -7.47 4.52
CA ARG A 143 17.44 -8.31 3.58
C ARG A 143 18.94 -7.99 3.53
N VAL A 144 19.31 -6.71 3.51
CA VAL A 144 20.72 -6.29 3.53
C VAL A 144 21.40 -6.79 4.80
N LEU A 145 20.78 -6.59 5.96
CA LEU A 145 21.33 -7.01 7.25
C LEU A 145 21.44 -8.52 7.36
N SER A 146 20.39 -9.27 6.99
CA SER A 146 20.43 -10.74 7.01
C SER A 146 21.60 -11.25 6.17
N ARG A 147 21.82 -10.68 4.98
CA ARG A 147 22.93 -11.10 4.10
C ARG A 147 24.28 -10.62 4.60
N LEU A 148 24.38 -9.38 5.06
CA LEU A 148 25.64 -8.81 5.55
C LEU A 148 26.19 -9.63 6.71
N PHE A 149 25.33 -10.04 7.64
CA PHE A 149 25.68 -10.81 8.83
C PHE A 149 25.48 -12.32 8.70
N ASN A 150 25.03 -12.81 7.54
CA ASN A 150 24.67 -14.22 7.32
C ASN A 150 23.68 -14.75 8.38
N ASP A 151 22.68 -13.94 8.70
CA ASP A 151 21.75 -14.12 9.80
C ASP A 151 20.48 -14.86 9.35
N LEU A 152 20.20 -16.00 9.98
CA LEU A 152 19.06 -16.86 9.68
C LEU A 152 17.81 -16.52 10.51
N ALA A 153 17.83 -15.48 11.35
CA ALA A 153 16.66 -15.10 12.12
C ALA A 153 15.53 -14.64 11.19
N PRO A 154 14.31 -15.18 11.34
CA PRO A 154 13.17 -14.82 10.51
C PRO A 154 12.83 -13.33 10.59
N ILE A 155 12.68 -12.67 9.45
CA ILE A 155 12.41 -11.22 9.39
C ILE A 155 10.93 -10.86 9.60
N ASP A 156 10.08 -11.88 9.76
CA ASP A 156 8.63 -11.77 9.96
C ASP A 156 8.19 -12.19 11.38
N SER A 157 9.14 -12.37 12.31
CA SER A 157 8.82 -12.55 13.73
C SER A 157 8.35 -11.25 14.39
N SER A 158 7.61 -11.35 15.48
CA SER A 158 7.12 -10.18 16.24
C SER A 158 8.23 -9.29 16.79
N ASN A 159 9.40 -9.87 17.08
CA ASN A 159 10.59 -9.16 17.60
C ASN A 159 11.63 -8.82 16.51
N ALA A 160 11.35 -9.10 15.23
CA ALA A 160 12.32 -8.94 14.15
C ALA A 160 12.91 -7.53 14.09
N TYR A 161 12.07 -6.49 14.22
CA TYR A 161 12.56 -5.11 14.17
C TYR A 161 13.59 -4.82 15.26
N ASP A 162 13.30 -5.14 16.52
CA ASP A 162 14.19 -4.86 17.65
C ASP A 162 15.49 -5.68 17.57
N TYR A 163 15.39 -6.90 17.05
CA TYR A 163 16.55 -7.75 16.81
C TYR A 163 17.48 -7.16 15.73
N TYR A 164 16.92 -6.83 14.56
CA TYR A 164 17.70 -6.28 13.45
C TYR A 164 18.15 -4.84 13.70
N GLU A 165 17.46 -4.08 14.56
CA GLU A 165 17.94 -2.79 15.04
C GLU A 165 19.25 -2.94 15.82
N LYS A 166 19.34 -3.90 16.75
CA LYS A 166 20.61 -4.20 17.46
C LYS A 166 21.74 -4.60 16.51
N ILE A 167 21.43 -5.33 15.44
CA ILE A 167 22.40 -5.68 14.39
C ILE A 167 22.84 -4.43 13.63
N LEU A 168 21.89 -3.61 13.19
CA LEU A 168 22.16 -2.38 12.45
C LEU A 168 23.07 -1.44 13.26
N TRP A 169 22.86 -1.32 14.57
CA TRP A 169 23.68 -0.46 15.44
C TRP A 169 25.17 -0.80 15.45
N GLN A 170 25.56 -2.02 15.05
CA GLN A 170 26.97 -2.39 14.88
C GLN A 170 27.65 -1.62 13.73
N ILE A 171 26.88 -1.14 12.75
CA ILE A 171 27.37 -0.46 11.53
C ILE A 171 26.77 0.94 11.34
N PHE A 172 25.69 1.28 12.04
CA PHE A 172 24.95 2.53 11.90
C PHE A 172 25.85 3.76 12.06
N ASP A 173 25.59 4.85 11.34
CA ASP A 173 26.30 6.12 11.51
C ASP A 173 25.38 7.14 12.22
N PRO A 174 25.50 7.31 13.55
CA PRO A 174 24.64 8.24 14.30
C PRO A 174 24.99 9.71 14.03
N THR A 175 26.13 10.02 13.40
CA THR A 175 26.50 11.39 13.04
C THR A 175 25.84 11.84 11.74
N ARG A 176 25.48 10.88 10.88
CA ARG A 176 24.81 11.11 9.58
C ARG A 176 23.63 10.14 9.40
N PRO A 177 22.64 10.14 10.30
CA PRO A 177 21.61 9.11 10.35
C PRO A 177 20.69 9.14 9.12
N SER A 178 20.33 10.33 8.63
CA SER A 178 19.56 10.48 7.38
C SER A 178 20.26 9.82 6.21
N LEU A 179 21.53 10.18 6.01
CA LEU A 179 22.34 9.71 4.89
C LEU A 179 22.56 8.20 4.96
N PHE A 180 22.86 7.67 6.16
CA PHE A 180 23.04 6.24 6.36
C PHE A 180 21.77 5.44 6.08
N ASN A 181 20.62 5.86 6.64
CA ASN A 181 19.33 5.17 6.42
C ASN A 181 18.96 5.17 4.93
N GLN A 182 19.07 6.32 4.27
CA GLN A 182 18.78 6.41 2.83
C GLN A 182 19.73 5.51 2.01
N ALA A 183 21.03 5.50 2.34
CA ALA A 183 22.02 4.69 1.65
C ALA A 183 21.78 3.18 1.81
N ILE A 184 21.48 2.70 3.02
CA ILE A 184 21.26 1.26 3.25
C ILE A 184 19.92 0.78 2.65
N ILE A 185 18.87 1.61 2.70
CA ILE A 185 17.61 1.33 1.99
C ILE A 185 17.87 1.24 0.48
N GLU A 186 18.62 2.20 -0.07
CA GLU A 186 18.93 2.25 -1.51
C GLU A 186 19.80 1.07 -1.96
N LEU A 187 20.77 0.65 -1.14
CA LEU A 187 21.58 -0.53 -1.40
C LEU A 187 20.70 -1.77 -1.57
N GLY A 188 19.71 -1.96 -0.69
CA GLY A 188 18.75 -3.05 -0.83
C GLY A 188 17.86 -2.90 -2.06
N ALA A 189 17.46 -1.68 -2.40
CA ALA A 189 16.58 -1.41 -3.53
C ALA A 189 17.23 -1.60 -4.91
N LEU A 190 18.53 -1.30 -5.06
CA LEU A 190 19.22 -1.27 -6.35
C LEU A 190 20.20 -2.44 -6.55
N VAL A 191 20.89 -2.87 -5.50
CA VAL A 191 22.03 -3.78 -5.62
C VAL A 191 21.74 -5.12 -4.94
N CYS A 192 21.43 -5.10 -3.65
CA CYS A 192 21.15 -6.28 -2.87
C CYS A 192 19.70 -6.74 -3.10
N LEU A 193 19.36 -7.10 -4.33
CA LEU A 193 18.01 -7.42 -4.79
C LEU A 193 17.51 -8.77 -4.22
N PRO A 194 16.19 -8.97 -4.05
CA PRO A 194 15.64 -10.23 -3.54
C PRO A 194 16.06 -11.45 -4.37
N ARG A 195 16.01 -11.31 -5.70
CA ARG A 195 16.49 -12.30 -6.67
C ARG A 195 17.63 -11.68 -7.47
N ASN A 196 18.64 -12.48 -7.81
CA ASN A 196 19.80 -12.06 -8.59
C ASN A 196 20.47 -10.78 -8.04
N PRO A 197 20.95 -10.77 -6.78
CA PRO A 197 21.64 -9.61 -6.23
C PRO A 197 22.90 -9.29 -7.06
N GLN A 198 23.15 -8.01 -7.29
CA GLN A 198 24.30 -7.50 -8.06
C GLN A 198 25.56 -7.44 -7.20
N CYS A 199 25.98 -8.59 -6.66
CA CYS A 199 27.08 -8.66 -5.68
C CYS A 199 28.40 -8.06 -6.21
N SER A 200 28.72 -8.22 -7.50
CA SER A 200 29.92 -7.66 -8.13
C SER A 200 29.95 -6.12 -8.12
N ALA A 201 28.77 -5.48 -8.11
CA ALA A 201 28.63 -4.03 -8.03
C ALA A 201 28.39 -3.53 -6.59
N CYS A 202 28.43 -4.42 -5.59
CA CYS A 202 28.11 -4.05 -4.22
C CYS A 202 29.27 -3.30 -3.54
N PRO A 203 29.06 -2.06 -3.07
CA PRO A 203 30.13 -1.24 -2.50
C PRO A 203 30.69 -1.81 -1.19
N VAL A 204 29.92 -2.67 -0.52
CA VAL A 204 30.24 -3.27 0.78
C VAL A 204 30.44 -4.79 0.69
N LEU A 205 30.73 -5.32 -0.52
CA LEU A 205 30.89 -6.75 -0.77
C LEU A 205 31.89 -7.42 0.18
N GLN A 206 33.02 -6.76 0.46
CA GLN A 206 34.09 -7.29 1.33
C GLN A 206 33.63 -7.60 2.77
N HIS A 207 32.56 -6.94 3.21
CA HIS A 207 31.95 -7.11 4.52
C HIS A 207 30.84 -8.18 4.56
N CYS A 208 30.36 -8.63 3.39
CA CYS A 208 29.18 -9.50 3.29
C CYS A 208 29.49 -10.96 3.60
N LEU A 209 29.02 -11.44 4.76
CA LEU A 209 29.19 -12.83 5.19
C LEU A 209 28.39 -13.80 4.32
N ALA A 210 27.18 -13.44 3.87
CA ALA A 210 26.42 -14.31 2.97
C ALA A 210 27.09 -14.46 1.60
N PHE A 211 27.88 -13.48 1.15
CA PHE A 211 28.68 -13.64 -0.07
C PHE A 211 29.83 -14.62 0.13
N LYS A 212 30.55 -14.51 1.25
CA LYS A 212 31.61 -15.47 1.60
C LYS A 212 31.08 -16.90 1.73
N ASN A 213 29.85 -17.06 2.23
CA ASN A 213 29.24 -18.37 2.49
C ASN A 213 28.28 -18.85 1.38
N SER A 214 28.09 -18.08 0.30
CA SER A 214 27.16 -18.40 -0.79
C SER A 214 25.69 -18.63 -0.35
N THR A 215 25.21 -17.88 0.64
CA THR A 215 23.87 -18.03 1.25
C THR A 215 22.88 -16.91 0.88
N GLN A 216 23.24 -16.02 -0.05
CA GLN A 216 22.43 -14.83 -0.36
C GLN A 216 21.03 -15.18 -0.87
N LEU A 217 20.87 -16.32 -1.55
CA LEU A 217 19.60 -16.74 -2.14
C LEU A 217 18.64 -17.39 -1.13
N ILE A 218 19.13 -17.87 0.01
CA ILE A 218 18.30 -18.40 1.10
C ILE A 218 17.96 -17.33 2.14
N LEU A 219 18.53 -16.13 2.02
CA LEU A 219 18.36 -15.01 2.94
C LEU A 219 17.59 -13.84 2.30
N PRO A 220 16.69 -13.17 3.03
CA PRO A 220 16.34 -13.40 4.45
C PRO A 220 15.36 -14.58 4.63
N VAL A 221 15.38 -15.19 5.82
CA VAL A 221 14.41 -16.24 6.21
C VAL A 221 13.05 -15.61 6.57
N LYS A 222 11.97 -16.30 6.22
CA LYS A 222 10.60 -15.98 6.65
C LYS A 222 9.93 -17.25 7.18
N ASN A 223 9.22 -17.14 8.29
CA ASN A 223 8.48 -18.25 8.91
C ASN A 223 7.18 -18.57 8.18
N GLN A 224 6.47 -17.54 7.71
CA GLN A 224 5.11 -17.71 7.21
C GLN A 224 5.05 -17.70 5.68
N MET A 225 4.57 -18.80 5.12
CA MET A 225 4.07 -18.80 3.74
C MET A 225 2.67 -18.22 3.71
N LEU A 226 2.45 -17.19 2.88
CA LEU A 226 1.11 -16.61 2.69
C LEU A 226 0.15 -17.65 2.10
N GLN A 227 -0.91 -17.98 2.84
CA GLN A 227 -2.05 -18.71 2.29
C GLN A 227 -2.94 -17.75 1.50
N ILE A 228 -3.26 -18.11 0.24
CA ILE A 228 -4.11 -17.30 -0.63
C ILE A 228 -5.53 -17.86 -0.60
N LYS A 229 -6.49 -17.09 -0.06
CA LYS A 229 -7.91 -17.45 -0.06
C LYS A 229 -8.54 -17.16 -1.42
N LYS A 230 -9.23 -18.13 -2.01
CA LYS A 230 -10.06 -17.92 -3.21
C LYS A 230 -11.45 -17.45 -2.82
N ARG A 231 -11.99 -16.47 -3.54
CA ARG A 231 -13.35 -15.93 -3.35
C ARG A 231 -14.05 -15.79 -4.69
N PHE A 232 -15.37 -15.97 -4.71
CA PHE A 232 -16.17 -15.99 -5.94
C PHE A 232 -17.28 -14.95 -5.84
N PHE A 233 -17.11 -13.85 -6.58
CA PHE A 233 -17.92 -12.64 -6.50
C PHE A 233 -18.82 -12.54 -7.73
N TYR A 234 -20.12 -12.34 -7.51
CA TYR A 234 -21.10 -12.06 -8.56
C TYR A 234 -21.64 -10.64 -8.36
N TYR A 235 -21.05 -9.69 -9.08
CA TYR A 235 -21.44 -8.30 -9.04
C TYR A 235 -22.63 -8.05 -9.97
N PHE A 236 -23.63 -7.35 -9.46
CA PHE A 236 -24.80 -6.91 -10.21
C PHE A 236 -24.65 -5.45 -10.59
N VAL A 237 -24.37 -5.22 -11.87
CA VAL A 237 -24.27 -3.89 -12.45
C VAL A 237 -25.67 -3.46 -12.84
N LEU A 238 -26.36 -2.84 -11.88
CA LEU A 238 -27.75 -2.38 -12.01
C LEU A 238 -27.78 -0.91 -12.43
N PHE A 239 -28.37 -0.62 -13.60
CA PHE A 239 -28.41 0.71 -14.18
C PHE A 239 -29.65 0.93 -15.05
N ASP A 240 -30.06 2.19 -15.19
CA ASP A 240 -31.00 2.65 -16.22
C ASP A 240 -30.27 3.53 -17.25
N ASN A 241 -30.96 4.45 -17.93
CA ASN A 241 -30.30 5.32 -18.92
C ASN A 241 -29.50 6.46 -18.30
N GLU A 242 -29.76 6.83 -17.04
CA GLU A 242 -29.18 8.01 -16.38
C GLU A 242 -28.31 7.63 -15.18
N TYR A 243 -28.71 6.59 -14.44
CA TYR A 243 -28.13 6.24 -13.15
C TYR A 243 -27.62 4.81 -13.11
N ILE A 244 -26.64 4.59 -12.25
CA ILE A 244 -26.08 3.30 -11.88
C ILE A 244 -26.04 3.17 -10.35
N VAL A 245 -26.25 1.95 -9.86
CA VAL A 245 -26.21 1.67 -8.42
C VAL A 245 -24.80 1.26 -8.01
N LEU A 246 -24.26 1.97 -7.01
CA LEU A 246 -23.05 1.59 -6.30
C LEU A 246 -23.38 1.21 -4.86
N ARG A 247 -22.57 0.33 -4.28
CA ARG A 247 -22.63 -0.07 -2.89
C ARG A 247 -21.39 0.39 -2.14
N LYS A 248 -21.54 1.02 -0.97
CA LYS A 248 -20.42 1.39 -0.09
C LYS A 248 -20.08 0.22 0.84
N ARG A 249 -18.84 -0.25 0.79
CA ARG A 249 -18.38 -1.35 1.68
C ARG A 249 -18.15 -0.84 3.10
N SER A 250 -18.95 -1.28 4.06
CA SER A 250 -18.81 -0.95 5.49
C SER A 250 -17.94 -1.94 6.27
N ASP A 251 -17.95 -3.21 5.85
CA ASP A 251 -17.37 -4.31 6.61
C ASP A 251 -15.85 -4.20 6.75
N ASN A 252 -15.32 -4.85 7.79
CA ASN A 252 -13.88 -4.98 7.96
C ASN A 252 -13.31 -6.06 7.03
N ASP A 253 -13.43 -5.83 5.73
CA ASP A 253 -12.98 -6.71 4.65
C ASP A 253 -12.11 -5.90 3.65
N ILE A 254 -11.72 -6.53 2.54
CA ILE A 254 -11.08 -5.87 1.41
C ILE A 254 -11.88 -4.66 0.96
N TRP A 255 -11.15 -3.63 0.50
CA TRP A 255 -11.74 -2.42 -0.08
C TRP A 255 -12.71 -1.68 0.86
N LYS A 256 -12.51 -1.81 2.17
CA LYS A 256 -13.26 -1.07 3.19
C LYS A 256 -13.38 0.42 2.84
N LYS A 257 -14.59 0.96 2.98
CA LYS A 257 -15.02 2.33 2.64
C LYS A 257 -15.06 2.67 1.14
N LEU A 258 -14.56 1.81 0.25
CA LEU A 258 -14.72 2.00 -1.19
C LEU A 258 -16.11 1.64 -1.67
N TYR A 259 -16.41 2.08 -2.88
CA TYR A 259 -17.62 1.75 -3.60
C TYR A 259 -17.36 0.57 -4.56
N ASP A 260 -18.28 -0.38 -4.58
CA ASP A 260 -18.34 -1.44 -5.58
C ASP A 260 -19.77 -1.57 -6.11
N PHE A 261 -20.10 -2.70 -6.73
CA PHE A 261 -21.48 -3.00 -7.09
C PHE A 261 -22.13 -3.87 -6.02
N PRO A 262 -23.47 -3.90 -5.96
CA PRO A 262 -24.19 -4.96 -5.26
C PRO A 262 -23.62 -6.34 -5.59
N LEU A 263 -23.43 -7.18 -4.58
CA LEU A 263 -22.65 -8.41 -4.67
C LEU A 263 -23.34 -9.54 -3.94
N VAL A 264 -23.33 -10.72 -4.55
CA VAL A 264 -23.50 -12.00 -3.84
C VAL A 264 -22.18 -12.77 -3.94
N GLU A 265 -21.70 -13.30 -2.83
CA GLU A 265 -20.47 -14.10 -2.73
C GLU A 265 -20.81 -15.56 -2.47
N PHE A 266 -20.09 -16.47 -3.14
CA PHE A 266 -20.19 -17.91 -2.91
C PHE A 266 -18.84 -18.51 -2.49
N PRO A 267 -18.85 -19.64 -1.75
CA PRO A 267 -17.63 -20.34 -1.36
C PRO A 267 -16.91 -20.98 -2.55
N GLN A 268 -17.63 -21.22 -3.66
CA GLN A 268 -17.11 -21.82 -4.88
C GLN A 268 -17.72 -21.19 -6.13
N GLN A 269 -17.12 -21.45 -7.29
CA GLN A 269 -17.68 -21.04 -8.58
C GLN A 269 -19.03 -21.73 -8.81
N LEU A 270 -19.99 -20.97 -9.35
CA LEU A 270 -21.29 -21.46 -9.77
C LEU A 270 -21.17 -22.03 -11.18
N GLU A 271 -21.85 -23.14 -11.43
CA GLU A 271 -21.92 -23.76 -12.75
C GLU A 271 -22.86 -23.00 -13.67
N ASN A 272 -24.00 -22.56 -13.13
CA ASN A 272 -24.99 -21.74 -13.84
C ASN A 272 -25.40 -20.52 -12.98
N PRO A 273 -24.62 -19.43 -13.03
CA PRO A 273 -24.90 -18.22 -12.24
C PRO A 273 -26.31 -17.68 -12.44
N THR A 274 -26.85 -17.71 -13.67
CA THR A 274 -28.16 -17.12 -13.97
C THR A 274 -29.31 -17.85 -13.28
N GLU A 275 -29.23 -19.18 -13.13
CA GLU A 275 -30.24 -19.95 -12.41
C GLU A 275 -30.01 -19.90 -10.89
N GLN A 276 -28.78 -20.13 -10.46
CA GLN A 276 -28.45 -20.29 -9.03
C GLN A 276 -28.55 -18.98 -8.24
N LEU A 277 -28.43 -17.82 -8.90
CA LEU A 277 -28.58 -16.53 -8.25
C LEU A 277 -30.03 -16.07 -8.09
N LYS A 278 -31.02 -16.64 -8.79
CA LYS A 278 -32.42 -16.15 -8.77
C LYS A 278 -33.03 -16.09 -7.36
N ASN A 279 -32.60 -17.00 -6.49
CA ASN A 279 -33.09 -17.12 -5.11
C ASN A 279 -32.17 -16.44 -4.08
N ALA A 280 -31.10 -15.77 -4.52
CA ALA A 280 -30.23 -15.03 -3.62
C ALA A 280 -30.89 -13.69 -3.22
N ASP A 281 -30.32 -13.06 -2.19
CA ASP A 281 -30.76 -11.74 -1.74
C ASP A 281 -30.64 -10.66 -2.83
N TRP A 282 -31.22 -9.49 -2.55
CA TRP A 282 -31.16 -8.34 -3.44
C TRP A 282 -29.73 -8.08 -3.97
N PRO A 283 -29.54 -7.74 -5.26
CA PRO A 283 -30.56 -7.47 -6.29
C PRO A 283 -30.91 -8.69 -7.15
N ALA A 284 -30.53 -9.89 -6.73
CA ALA A 284 -30.62 -11.08 -7.56
C ALA A 284 -32.04 -11.43 -8.05
N PRO A 285 -33.14 -11.15 -7.32
CA PRO A 285 -34.49 -11.36 -7.83
C PRO A 285 -34.82 -10.57 -9.12
N LEU A 286 -34.08 -9.48 -9.42
CA LEU A 286 -34.23 -8.75 -10.68
C LEU A 286 -33.81 -9.57 -11.91
N LEU A 287 -33.01 -10.63 -11.73
CA LEU A 287 -32.65 -11.55 -12.81
C LEU A 287 -33.87 -12.16 -13.53
N LEU A 288 -35.00 -12.26 -12.83
CA LEU A 288 -36.25 -12.83 -13.35
C LEU A 288 -37.02 -11.87 -14.25
N THR A 289 -36.79 -10.56 -14.13
CA THR A 289 -37.67 -9.53 -14.71
C THR A 289 -36.99 -8.68 -15.78
N VAL A 290 -35.66 -8.73 -15.88
CA VAL A 290 -34.91 -7.99 -16.90
C VAL A 290 -34.01 -8.88 -17.73
N ARG A 291 -33.76 -8.48 -18.98
CA ARG A 291 -32.77 -9.13 -19.83
C ARG A 291 -31.38 -8.96 -19.21
N THR A 292 -30.73 -10.07 -18.91
CA THR A 292 -29.44 -10.09 -18.24
C THR A 292 -28.32 -10.41 -19.23
N ARG A 293 -27.12 -9.91 -18.94
CA ARG A 293 -25.89 -10.36 -19.62
C ARG A 293 -24.84 -10.68 -18.57
N VAL A 294 -24.46 -11.95 -18.50
CA VAL A 294 -23.35 -12.40 -17.65
C VAL A 294 -22.05 -12.25 -18.44
N GLY A 295 -21.11 -11.47 -17.91
CA GLY A 295 -19.78 -11.33 -18.48
C GLY A 295 -18.89 -12.54 -18.20
N GLN A 296 -17.78 -12.64 -18.93
CA GLN A 296 -16.72 -13.60 -18.63
C GLN A 296 -16.07 -13.30 -17.27
N PRO A 297 -15.62 -14.31 -16.52
CA PRO A 297 -14.97 -14.10 -15.24
C PRO A 297 -13.68 -13.31 -15.38
N VAL A 298 -13.48 -12.38 -14.45
CA VAL A 298 -12.24 -11.63 -14.28
C VAL A 298 -11.54 -12.14 -13.02
N ARG A 299 -10.29 -12.59 -13.18
CA ARG A 299 -9.43 -12.91 -12.03
C ARG A 299 -8.73 -11.65 -11.56
N HIS A 300 -8.85 -11.36 -10.27
CA HIS A 300 -8.18 -10.23 -9.63
C HIS A 300 -7.40 -10.69 -8.40
N ARG A 301 -6.08 -10.50 -8.43
CA ARG A 301 -5.18 -10.95 -7.36
C ARG A 301 -4.90 -9.82 -6.36
N LEU A 302 -5.17 -10.10 -5.09
CA LEU A 302 -4.71 -9.35 -3.93
C LEU A 302 -3.59 -10.14 -3.22
N THR A 303 -2.97 -9.54 -2.22
CA THR A 303 -1.81 -10.14 -1.51
C THR A 303 -2.15 -11.46 -0.84
N HIS A 304 -3.31 -11.54 -0.16
CA HIS A 304 -3.76 -12.73 0.57
C HIS A 304 -4.99 -13.39 -0.06
N GLN A 305 -5.47 -12.90 -1.20
CA GLN A 305 -6.74 -13.35 -1.78
C GLN A 305 -6.70 -13.35 -3.30
N GLU A 306 -7.37 -14.31 -3.92
CA GLU A 306 -7.66 -14.34 -5.34
C GLU A 306 -9.17 -14.23 -5.53
N LEU A 307 -9.60 -13.16 -6.19
CA LEU A 307 -11.02 -12.92 -6.48
C LEU A 307 -11.32 -13.41 -7.88
N ASN A 308 -12.36 -14.22 -8.01
CA ASN A 308 -12.95 -14.63 -9.27
C ASN A 308 -14.27 -13.86 -9.40
N ILE A 309 -14.34 -12.92 -10.34
CA ILE A 309 -15.39 -11.91 -10.38
C ILE A 309 -16.21 -12.05 -11.67
N TRP A 310 -17.53 -12.15 -11.53
CA TRP A 310 -18.48 -12.04 -12.62
C TRP A 310 -19.23 -10.72 -12.53
N PHE A 311 -19.36 -10.04 -13.66
CA PHE A 311 -20.21 -8.86 -13.78
C PHE A 311 -21.49 -9.23 -14.52
N ILE A 312 -22.63 -9.05 -13.85
CA ILE A 312 -23.96 -9.35 -14.35
C ILE A 312 -24.65 -8.03 -14.61
N ARG A 313 -24.87 -7.71 -15.88
CA ARG A 313 -25.52 -6.46 -16.28
C ARG A 313 -27.03 -6.59 -16.19
N LEU A 314 -27.64 -5.67 -15.44
CA LEU A 314 -29.08 -5.54 -15.26
C LEU A 314 -29.50 -4.15 -15.74
N LYS A 315 -29.93 -4.04 -17.00
CA LYS A 315 -30.52 -2.79 -17.51
C LYS A 315 -32.01 -2.80 -17.23
N VAL A 316 -32.47 -1.86 -16.40
CA VAL A 316 -33.90 -1.66 -16.10
C VAL A 316 -34.42 -0.42 -16.84
N LYS A 317 -35.74 -0.29 -16.98
CA LYS A 317 -36.35 0.94 -17.50
C LYS A 317 -36.19 2.10 -16.52
N GLN A 318 -36.30 1.82 -15.23
CA GLN A 318 -36.14 2.77 -14.14
C GLN A 318 -35.58 2.03 -12.92
N LEU A 319 -34.59 2.62 -12.25
CA LEU A 319 -34.06 2.05 -11.01
C LEU A 319 -35.13 1.99 -9.90
N PRO A 320 -35.11 0.95 -9.04
CA PRO A 320 -36.03 0.85 -7.90
C PRO A 320 -36.04 2.14 -7.06
N PRO A 321 -37.20 2.62 -6.60
CA PRO A 321 -37.29 3.88 -5.85
C PRO A 321 -36.51 3.80 -4.53
N THR A 322 -36.57 2.65 -3.86
CA THR A 322 -35.84 2.35 -2.63
C THR A 322 -34.70 1.39 -2.93
N LEU A 323 -33.52 1.70 -2.41
CA LEU A 323 -32.34 0.84 -2.44
C LEU A 323 -31.99 0.39 -1.01
N PRO A 324 -31.23 -0.70 -0.84
CA PRO A 324 -30.63 -1.03 0.44
C PRO A 324 -29.81 0.15 1.01
N PRO A 325 -29.68 0.27 2.35
CA PRO A 325 -29.07 1.44 2.99
C PRO A 325 -27.60 1.71 2.61
N ASP A 326 -26.88 0.67 2.19
CA ASP A 326 -25.49 0.73 1.75
C ASP A 326 -25.35 1.03 0.25
N CYS A 327 -26.46 1.15 -0.47
CA CYS A 327 -26.51 1.38 -1.91
C CYS A 327 -26.96 2.80 -2.24
N ILE A 328 -26.36 3.39 -3.27
CA ILE A 328 -26.65 4.75 -3.73
C ILE A 328 -26.88 4.76 -5.25
N LYS A 329 -27.75 5.65 -5.71
CA LYS A 329 -27.89 5.99 -7.13
C LYS A 329 -26.86 7.05 -7.49
N VAL A 330 -26.10 6.79 -8.55
CA VAL A 330 -25.07 7.70 -9.04
C VAL A 330 -25.36 8.00 -10.51
N PRO A 331 -25.37 9.29 -10.94
CA PRO A 331 -25.42 9.62 -12.36
C PRO A 331 -24.25 8.96 -13.08
N ILE A 332 -24.51 8.30 -14.21
CA ILE A 332 -23.48 7.55 -14.95
C ILE A 332 -22.31 8.47 -15.29
N GLU A 333 -22.58 9.68 -15.77
CA GLU A 333 -21.57 10.72 -16.07
C GLU A 333 -20.64 11.08 -14.90
N ASN A 334 -21.09 10.91 -13.65
CA ASN A 334 -20.36 11.29 -12.44
C ASN A 334 -19.70 10.09 -11.73
N ILE A 335 -19.81 8.88 -12.29
CA ILE A 335 -19.34 7.67 -11.60
C ILE A 335 -17.82 7.67 -11.37
N GLY A 336 -17.04 8.34 -12.24
CA GLY A 336 -15.58 8.45 -12.11
C GLY A 336 -15.11 9.21 -10.87
N ARG A 337 -16.01 9.94 -10.19
CA ARG A 337 -15.70 10.67 -8.94
C ARG A 337 -15.71 9.77 -7.70
N TRP A 338 -16.26 8.56 -7.79
CA TRP A 338 -16.41 7.68 -6.64
C TRP A 338 -15.19 6.77 -6.48
N PRO A 339 -14.66 6.62 -5.25
CA PRO A 339 -13.48 5.81 -5.03
C PRO A 339 -13.83 4.31 -5.13
N VAL A 340 -13.42 3.68 -6.22
CA VAL A 340 -13.69 2.26 -6.51
C VAL A 340 -12.39 1.43 -6.61
N PRO A 341 -12.44 0.11 -6.36
CA PRO A 341 -11.31 -0.79 -6.61
C PRO A 341 -10.86 -0.78 -8.08
N LYS A 342 -9.58 -1.05 -8.32
CA LYS A 342 -8.98 -1.04 -9.67
C LYS A 342 -9.72 -1.94 -10.67
N VAL A 343 -10.21 -3.10 -10.23
CA VAL A 343 -10.99 -4.02 -11.07
C VAL A 343 -12.34 -3.43 -11.50
N ILE A 344 -12.98 -2.68 -10.61
CA ILE A 344 -14.25 -1.98 -10.89
C ILE A 344 -14.00 -0.79 -11.80
N ALA A 345 -12.96 0.02 -11.53
CA ALA A 345 -12.56 1.13 -12.41
C ALA A 345 -12.27 0.64 -13.84
N HIS A 346 -11.55 -0.48 -13.99
CA HIS A 346 -11.27 -1.06 -15.31
C HIS A 346 -12.55 -1.52 -16.02
N TYR A 347 -13.48 -2.14 -15.29
CA TYR A 347 -14.77 -2.54 -15.83
C TYR A 347 -15.59 -1.34 -16.31
N LEU A 348 -15.68 -0.28 -15.50
CA LEU A 348 -16.39 0.96 -15.85
C LEU A 348 -15.80 1.63 -17.08
N LYS A 349 -14.47 1.72 -17.17
CA LYS A 349 -13.78 2.26 -18.34
C LYS A 349 -14.09 1.46 -19.60
N LYS A 350 -14.12 0.13 -19.50
CA LYS A 350 -14.35 -0.75 -20.64
C LYS A 350 -15.80 -0.70 -21.13
N GLU A 351 -16.77 -0.77 -20.22
CA GLU A 351 -18.19 -0.97 -20.57
C GLU A 351 -18.99 0.33 -20.67
N PHE A 352 -18.53 1.40 -20.03
CA PHE A 352 -19.20 2.70 -20.01
C PHE A 352 -18.32 3.85 -20.52
N GLY A 353 -17.04 3.61 -20.82
CA GLY A 353 -16.13 4.65 -21.33
C GLY A 353 -15.63 5.63 -20.26
N ILE A 354 -15.81 5.32 -18.97
CA ILE A 354 -15.57 6.25 -17.87
C ILE A 354 -14.31 5.83 -17.10
N GLY A 355 -13.32 6.73 -17.03
CA GLY A 355 -11.98 6.46 -16.50
C GLY A 355 -11.58 7.34 -15.34
#